data_AF-A0A956BN08-F1
#
_entry.id   AF-A0A956BN08-F1
#
_cell.length_a   1.000
_cell.length_b   1.000
_cell.length_c   1.000
_cell.angle_alpha   90.00
_cell.angle_beta   90.00
_cell.angle_gamma   90.00
#
_symmetry.space_group_name_H-M   'P 1'
#
loop_
_entity.id
_entity.type
_entity.pdbx_description
1 polymer ?
#
loop_
_entity_poly.entity_id
_entity_poly.type
_entity_poly.pdbx_seq_one_letter_code
_entity_poly.pdbx_strand_id
1 'polypeptide(L)'
;MPTYRLLQARTPGDPVRDEERGSFAARLGVPVSDVLPYDCLSRRTDAREVADGVDAVLVGGSGKFSIFDPEPWLPAFIDALGALADDQVPMFASCFGFQGLVMALGGRVERDEDNAEVGTYALDVTGASADDPVFRGMPARFNAQLGHKDRATVLPEACVLLASSPRCPYQAFRVGTNV
;
A
#
# COMPACT_ATOMS: atom_id res chain seq x y z
N MET A 1 9.34 -10.90 -18.86
CA MET A 1 8.13 -10.17 -18.43
C MET A 1 8.43 -9.58 -17.06
N PRO A 2 7.85 -8.43 -16.69
CA PRO A 2 8.12 -7.85 -15.38
C PRO A 2 7.61 -8.78 -14.27
N THR A 3 8.39 -8.88 -13.21
CA THR A 3 8.15 -9.73 -12.03
C THR A 3 7.94 -8.84 -10.80
N TYR A 4 7.02 -9.23 -9.93
CA TYR A 4 6.60 -8.43 -8.78
C TYR A 4 6.71 -9.24 -7.50
N ARG A 5 7.17 -8.63 -6.41
CA ARG A 5 7.08 -9.25 -5.07
C ARG A 5 5.83 -8.74 -4.35
N LEU A 6 4.90 -9.61 -3.96
CA LEU A 6 3.71 -9.24 -3.21
C LEU A 6 3.87 -9.58 -1.73
N LEU A 7 3.99 -8.57 -0.87
CA LEU A 7 4.03 -8.69 0.58
C LEU A 7 2.62 -8.91 1.12
N GLN A 8 2.43 -10.01 1.86
CA GLN A 8 1.13 -10.42 2.36
C GLN A 8 1.13 -10.55 3.89
N ALA A 9 0.33 -9.68 4.53
CA ALA A 9 -0.03 -9.77 5.94
C ALA A 9 -1.33 -10.57 6.12
N ARG A 10 -1.28 -11.86 5.74
CA ARG A 10 -2.45 -12.76 5.67
C ARG A 10 -2.18 -14.09 6.37
N THR A 11 -3.14 -14.57 7.14
CA THR A 11 -3.01 -15.84 7.86
C THR A 11 -2.89 -17.04 6.90
N PRO A 12 -2.17 -18.12 7.29
CA PRO A 12 -2.17 -19.35 6.52
C PRO A 12 -3.58 -19.88 6.28
N GLY A 13 -3.87 -20.28 5.04
CA GLY A 13 -5.19 -20.79 4.63
C GLY A 13 -6.26 -19.72 4.34
N ASP A 14 -5.95 -18.43 4.47
CA ASP A 14 -6.85 -17.35 4.04
C ASP A 14 -6.97 -17.36 2.49
N PRO A 15 -8.17 -17.59 1.91
CA PRO A 15 -8.36 -17.61 0.46
C PRO A 15 -8.01 -16.28 -0.21
N VAL A 16 -8.08 -15.17 0.53
CA VAL A 16 -7.74 -13.83 0.01
C VAL A 16 -6.27 -13.75 -0.42
N ARG A 17 -5.39 -14.63 0.07
CA ARG A 17 -3.98 -14.69 -0.37
C ARG A 17 -3.87 -14.90 -1.87
N ASP A 18 -4.64 -15.85 -2.40
CA ASP A 18 -4.62 -16.19 -3.82
C ASP A 18 -5.45 -15.19 -4.64
N GLU A 19 -6.56 -14.70 -4.09
CA GLU A 19 -7.41 -13.69 -4.75
C GLU A 19 -6.68 -12.35 -4.92
N GLU A 20 -5.95 -11.89 -3.91
CA GLU A 20 -5.14 -10.67 -3.95
C GLU A 20 -4.04 -10.79 -5.02
N ARG A 21 -3.32 -11.92 -5.03
CA ARG A 21 -2.29 -12.21 -6.03
C ARG A 21 -2.88 -12.25 -7.44
N GLY A 22 -4.03 -12.91 -7.62
CA GLY A 22 -4.75 -12.96 -8.89
C GLY A 22 -5.23 -11.59 -9.35
N SER A 23 -5.70 -10.75 -8.43
CA SER A 23 -6.15 -9.39 -8.71
C SER A 23 -5.01 -8.50 -9.20
N PHE A 24 -3.84 -8.56 -8.55
CA PHE A 24 -2.65 -7.86 -9.02
C PHE A 24 -2.20 -8.36 -10.39
N ALA A 25 -2.08 -9.68 -10.58
CA ALA A 25 -1.68 -10.27 -11.85
C ALA A 25 -2.61 -9.83 -13.00
N ALA A 26 -3.93 -9.91 -12.79
CA ALA A 26 -4.93 -9.47 -13.76
C ALA A 26 -4.81 -7.97 -14.07
N ARG A 27 -4.61 -7.12 -13.05
CA ARG A 27 -4.51 -5.67 -13.24
C ARG A 27 -3.22 -5.24 -13.94
N LEU A 28 -2.12 -5.96 -13.69
CA LEU A 28 -0.81 -5.74 -14.29
C LEU A 28 -0.69 -6.39 -15.67
N GLY A 29 -1.63 -7.26 -16.06
CA GLY A 29 -1.59 -7.97 -17.34
C GLY A 29 -0.46 -8.99 -17.42
N VAL A 30 -0.09 -9.61 -16.29
CA VAL A 30 0.96 -10.63 -16.20
C VAL A 30 0.41 -11.97 -15.73
N PRO A 31 1.08 -13.09 -16.03
CA PRO A 31 0.79 -14.37 -15.40
C PRO A 31 0.85 -14.28 -13.86
N VAL A 32 -0.01 -15.02 -13.16
CA VAL A 32 0.01 -15.07 -11.68
C VAL A 32 1.34 -15.61 -11.14
N SER A 33 2.09 -16.38 -11.94
CA SER A 33 3.44 -16.85 -11.62
C SER A 33 4.47 -15.73 -11.50
N ASP A 34 4.20 -14.57 -12.11
CA ASP A 34 5.11 -13.42 -12.11
C ASP A 34 4.81 -12.48 -10.93
N VAL A 35 3.81 -12.81 -10.10
CA VAL A 35 3.52 -12.14 -8.81
C VAL A 35 3.95 -13.08 -7.68
N LEU A 36 5.19 -12.91 -7.23
CA LEU A 36 5.84 -13.78 -6.24
C LEU A 36 5.34 -13.42 -4.82
N PRO A 37 4.63 -14.33 -4.12
CA PRO A 37 4.14 -14.03 -2.77
C PRO A 37 5.29 -14.02 -1.75
N TYR A 38 5.22 -13.09 -0.80
CA TYR A 38 6.08 -13.00 0.36
C TYR A 38 5.22 -12.99 1.63
N ASP A 39 5.37 -14.03 2.45
CA ASP A 39 4.63 -14.17 3.70
C ASP A 39 5.32 -13.41 4.84
N CYS A 40 4.73 -12.27 5.23
CA CYS A 40 5.25 -11.42 6.29
C CYS A 40 5.09 -12.01 7.70
N LEU A 41 4.20 -12.98 7.90
CA LEU A 41 3.92 -13.56 9.22
C LEU A 41 4.94 -14.65 9.59
N SER A 42 5.47 -15.36 8.59
CA SER A 42 6.33 -16.53 8.80
C SER A 42 7.81 -16.20 9.01
N ARG A 43 8.24 -14.98 8.64
CA ARG A 43 9.64 -14.55 8.72
C ARG A 43 9.75 -13.04 8.88
N ARG A 44 10.90 -12.61 9.40
CA ARG A 44 11.25 -11.19 9.47
C ARG A 44 11.33 -10.63 8.04
N THR A 45 10.59 -9.55 7.77
CA THR A 45 10.66 -8.86 6.48
C THR A 45 12.01 -8.13 6.37
N ASP A 46 12.73 -8.38 5.27
CA ASP A 46 14.00 -7.72 4.95
C ASP A 46 13.88 -7.04 3.57
N ALA A 47 14.22 -5.75 3.50
CA ALA A 47 14.05 -4.97 2.28
C ALA A 47 14.87 -5.50 1.10
N ARG A 48 16.10 -5.99 1.35
CA ARG A 48 16.95 -6.53 0.29
C ARG A 48 16.38 -7.83 -0.26
N GLU A 49 15.96 -8.74 0.62
CA GLU A 49 15.32 -10.00 0.22
C GLU A 49 14.03 -9.75 -0.58
N VAL A 50 13.24 -8.76 -0.17
CA VAL A 50 11.97 -8.39 -0.81
C VAL A 50 12.20 -7.81 -2.21
N ALA A 51 13.20 -6.93 -2.37
CA ALA A 51 13.52 -6.29 -3.64
C ALA A 51 14.33 -7.18 -4.59
N ASP A 52 14.96 -8.24 -4.10
CA ASP A 52 15.83 -9.08 -4.92
C ASP A 52 15.08 -9.76 -6.07
N GLY A 53 15.63 -9.62 -7.28
CA GLY A 53 15.16 -10.28 -8.49
C GLY A 53 13.76 -9.88 -8.98
N VAL A 54 13.20 -8.74 -8.53
CA VAL A 54 11.89 -8.25 -8.98
C VAL A 54 11.98 -6.82 -9.50
N ASP A 55 11.03 -6.44 -10.37
CA ASP A 55 10.95 -5.10 -10.95
C ASP A 55 10.21 -4.11 -10.03
N ALA A 56 9.32 -4.60 -9.18
CA ALA A 56 8.61 -3.80 -8.19
C ALA A 56 8.08 -4.63 -7.01
N VAL A 57 7.81 -3.93 -5.91
CA VAL A 57 7.21 -4.47 -4.69
C VAL A 57 5.74 -4.03 -4.60
N LEU A 58 4.85 -4.97 -4.35
CA LEU A 58 3.44 -4.75 -4.09
C LEU A 58 3.18 -5.05 -2.63
N VAL A 59 2.44 -4.19 -1.95
CA VAL A 59 2.09 -4.38 -0.54
C VAL A 59 0.58 -4.38 -0.42
N GLY A 60 0.05 -5.54 -0.06
CA GLY A 60 -1.38 -5.78 0.06
C GLY A 60 -2.00 -5.19 1.31
N GLY A 61 -3.31 -5.41 1.44
CA GLY A 61 -4.05 -5.09 2.65
C GLY A 61 -3.92 -6.17 3.72
N SER A 62 -4.54 -5.92 4.88
CA SER A 62 -4.81 -6.96 5.86
C SER A 62 -6.25 -6.86 6.35
N GLY A 63 -6.95 -8.00 6.39
CA GLY A 63 -8.29 -8.08 6.97
C GLY A 63 -8.29 -8.40 8.47
N LYS A 64 -7.17 -8.92 8.99
CA LYS A 64 -7.04 -9.37 10.38
C LYS A 64 -6.20 -8.42 11.23
N PHE A 65 -5.12 -7.89 10.67
CA PHE A 65 -4.12 -7.14 11.42
C PHE A 65 -4.34 -5.63 11.27
N SER A 66 -4.13 -4.90 12.37
CA SER A 66 -3.96 -3.46 12.39
C SER A 66 -2.48 -3.10 12.41
N ILE A 67 -2.13 -1.93 11.87
CA ILE A 67 -0.76 -1.39 11.93
C ILE A 67 -0.31 -1.08 13.37
N PHE A 68 -1.23 -1.13 14.33
CA PHE A 68 -0.97 -0.93 15.76
C PHE A 68 -0.88 -2.23 16.56
N ASP A 69 -1.10 -3.39 15.93
CA ASP A 69 -1.08 -4.66 16.65
C ASP A 69 0.33 -4.97 17.19
N PRO A 70 0.46 -5.59 18.36
CA PRO A 70 1.75 -5.95 18.95
C PRO A 70 2.33 -7.23 18.31
N GLU A 71 2.26 -7.34 16.99
CA GLU A 71 2.70 -8.50 16.23
C GLU A 71 4.23 -8.49 16.06
N PRO A 72 4.96 -9.59 16.37
CA PRO A 72 6.42 -9.61 16.34
C PRO A 72 7.06 -9.30 14.97
N TRP A 73 6.36 -9.59 13.88
CA TRP A 73 6.82 -9.36 12.52
C TRP A 73 6.61 -7.91 12.05
N LEU A 74 5.73 -7.17 12.72
CA LEU A 74 5.23 -5.88 12.25
C LEU A 74 6.31 -4.77 12.24
N PRO A 75 7.16 -4.62 13.28
CA PRO A 75 8.22 -3.61 13.24
C PRO A 75 9.16 -3.79 12.05
N ALA A 76 9.59 -5.02 11.78
CA ALA A 76 10.47 -5.31 10.64
C ALA A 76 9.79 -5.08 9.29
N PHE A 77 8.48 -5.32 9.20
CA PHE A 77 7.70 -4.97 8.02
C PHE A 77 7.70 -3.45 7.78
N ILE A 78 7.41 -2.65 8.81
CA ILE A 78 7.42 -1.17 8.71
C ILE A 78 8.82 -0.67 8.34
N ASP A 79 9.86 -1.15 9.03
CA ASP A 79 11.25 -0.77 8.75
C ASP A 79 11.64 -1.09 7.30
N ALA A 80 11.21 -2.25 6.78
CA ALA A 80 11.49 -2.64 5.40
C ALA A 80 10.80 -1.72 4.39
N LEU A 81 9.57 -1.26 4.64
CA LEU A 81 8.89 -0.30 3.75
C LEU A 81 9.64 1.04 3.68
N GLY A 82 10.16 1.51 4.81
CA GLY A 82 10.98 2.72 4.86
C GLY A 82 12.27 2.56 4.06
N ALA A 83 12.99 1.45 4.27
CA ALA A 83 14.22 1.15 3.53
C ALA A 83 13.99 1.01 2.01
N LEU A 84 12.89 0.37 1.59
CA LEU A 84 12.50 0.28 0.18
C LEU A 84 12.22 1.66 -0.42
N ALA A 85 11.56 2.54 0.33
CA ALA A 85 11.29 3.91 -0.12
C ALA A 85 12.57 4.75 -0.22
N ASP A 86 13.46 4.66 0.77
CA ASP A 86 14.76 5.36 0.78
C ASP A 86 15.65 4.92 -0.40
N ASP A 87 15.67 3.61 -0.69
CA ASP A 87 16.41 3.03 -1.82
C ASP A 87 15.71 3.26 -3.18
N GLN A 88 14.55 3.94 -3.20
CA GLN A 88 13.73 4.18 -4.39
C GLN A 88 13.44 2.87 -5.14
N VAL A 89 13.09 1.80 -4.41
CA VAL A 89 12.57 0.57 -5.02
C VAL A 89 11.14 0.83 -5.50
N PRO A 90 10.79 0.59 -6.77
CA PRO A 90 9.43 0.77 -7.23
C PRO A 90 8.43 0.00 -6.37
N MET A 91 7.47 0.69 -5.77
CA MET A 91 6.56 0.10 -4.80
C MET A 91 5.13 0.60 -4.99
N PHE A 92 4.15 -0.27 -4.73
CA PHE A 92 2.75 0.12 -4.62
C PHE A 92 2.17 -0.45 -3.33
N ALA A 93 1.77 0.43 -2.41
CA ALA A 93 1.29 0.04 -1.08
C ALA A 93 -0.18 0.43 -0.88
N SER A 94 -1.02 -0.58 -0.59
CA SER A 94 -2.47 -0.40 -0.46
C SER A 94 -2.96 -0.73 0.94
N CYS A 95 -3.94 0.04 1.44
CA CYS A 95 -4.62 -0.20 2.72
C CYS A 95 -3.64 -0.36 3.91
N PHE A 96 -3.44 -1.57 4.41
CA PHE A 96 -2.47 -1.86 5.47
C PHE A 96 -1.04 -1.49 5.07
N GLY A 97 -0.64 -1.77 3.82
CA GLY A 97 0.65 -1.36 3.28
C GLY A 97 0.81 0.16 3.24
N PHE A 98 -0.24 0.89 2.86
CA PHE A 98 -0.25 2.35 2.88
C PHE A 98 0.00 2.89 4.30
N GLN A 99 -0.68 2.34 5.30
CA GLN A 99 -0.51 2.74 6.69
C GLN A 99 0.90 2.45 7.19
N GLY A 100 1.44 1.27 6.87
CA GLY A 100 2.81 0.91 7.19
C GLY A 100 3.82 1.86 6.57
N LEU A 101 3.63 2.24 5.31
CA LEU A 101 4.50 3.20 4.62
C LEU A 101 4.43 4.59 5.26
N VAL A 102 3.24 5.08 5.60
CA VAL A 102 3.09 6.35 6.33
C VAL A 102 3.87 6.33 7.64
N MET A 103 3.74 5.26 8.42
CA MET A 103 4.46 5.10 9.69
C MET A 103 5.97 5.01 9.49
N ALA A 104 6.43 4.26 8.48
CA ALA A 104 7.85 4.09 8.16
C ALA A 104 8.54 5.41 7.80
N LEU A 105 7.81 6.31 7.14
CA LEU A 105 8.32 7.62 6.72
C LEU A 105 8.17 8.70 7.82
N GLY A 106 7.77 8.32 9.04
CA GLY A 106 7.60 9.25 10.17
C GLY A 106 6.29 10.05 10.15
N GLY A 107 5.32 9.64 9.32
CA GLY A 107 3.96 10.16 9.34
C GLY A 107 3.16 9.65 10.54
N ARG A 108 1.85 9.93 10.54
CA ARG A 108 0.93 9.48 11.61
C ARG A 108 -0.31 8.83 11.03
N VAL A 109 -0.64 7.67 11.56
CA VAL A 109 -1.93 6.99 11.36
C VAL A 109 -2.66 6.95 12.69
N GLU A 110 -3.99 7.03 12.66
CA GLU A 110 -4.84 6.86 13.84
C GLU A 110 -6.10 6.05 13.49
N ARG A 111 -6.67 5.38 14.49
CA ARG A 111 -8.03 4.85 14.42
C ARG A 111 -9.01 6.03 14.51
N ASP A 112 -9.88 6.15 13.51
CA ASP A 112 -10.93 7.18 13.43
C ASP A 112 -12.23 6.52 12.94
N GLU A 113 -13.02 6.03 13.90
CA GLU A 113 -14.27 5.33 13.58
C GLU A 113 -15.36 6.27 13.02
N ASP A 114 -15.33 7.54 13.41
CA ASP A 114 -16.28 8.55 12.94
C ASP A 114 -16.10 8.87 11.44
N ASN A 115 -14.85 8.75 10.96
CA ASN A 115 -14.49 8.95 9.55
C ASN A 115 -14.25 7.65 8.78
N ALA A 116 -14.65 6.50 9.33
CA ALA A 116 -14.50 5.21 8.65
C ALA A 116 -15.21 5.21 7.28
N GLU A 117 -14.58 4.56 6.31
CA GLU A 117 -15.09 4.41 4.95
C GLU A 117 -15.10 2.93 4.59
N VAL A 118 -16.31 2.35 4.53
CA VAL A 118 -16.56 0.97 4.09
C VAL A 118 -17.59 1.00 2.96
N GLY A 119 -17.17 0.61 1.76
CA GLY A 119 -17.99 0.65 0.54
C GLY A 119 -17.45 1.64 -0.51
N THR A 120 -18.36 2.17 -1.33
CA THR A 120 -17.99 3.05 -2.44
C THR A 120 -18.06 4.52 -2.07
N TYR A 121 -16.95 5.23 -2.21
CA TYR A 121 -16.83 6.66 -1.90
C TYR A 121 -16.22 7.41 -3.06
N ALA A 122 -16.59 8.68 -3.20
CA ALA A 122 -15.99 9.56 -4.18
C ALA A 122 -14.67 10.13 -3.65
N LEU A 123 -13.62 10.01 -4.46
CA LEU A 123 -12.30 10.59 -4.23
C LEU A 123 -12.09 11.77 -5.15
N ASP A 124 -11.50 12.82 -4.61
CA ASP A 124 -11.06 14.00 -5.34
C ASP A 124 -9.55 13.91 -5.59
N VAL A 125 -9.17 14.04 -6.86
CA VAL A 125 -7.79 13.97 -7.34
C VAL A 125 -7.15 15.36 -7.24
N THR A 126 -5.94 15.43 -6.69
CA THR A 126 -5.23 16.71 -6.57
C THR A 126 -4.61 17.15 -7.90
N GLY A 127 -4.23 18.42 -8.01
CA GLY A 127 -3.52 18.92 -9.20
C GLY A 127 -2.17 18.23 -9.45
N ALA A 128 -1.50 17.75 -8.39
CA ALA A 128 -0.22 17.07 -8.49
C ALA A 128 -0.30 15.71 -9.21
N SER A 129 -1.50 15.15 -9.30
CA SER A 129 -1.78 13.87 -9.96
C SER A 129 -1.80 13.93 -11.49
N ALA A 130 -1.82 15.12 -12.08
CA ALA A 130 -1.87 15.27 -13.53
C ALA A 130 -0.65 14.65 -14.23
N ASP A 131 0.53 14.78 -13.61
CA ASP A 131 1.81 14.27 -14.11
C ASP A 131 2.21 12.94 -13.45
N ASP A 132 1.39 12.41 -12.55
CA ASP A 132 1.69 11.19 -11.82
C ASP A 132 1.52 9.96 -12.74
N PRO A 133 2.49 9.02 -12.82
CA PRO A 133 2.40 7.87 -13.72
C PRO A 133 1.18 6.96 -13.50
N VAL A 134 0.64 6.91 -12.29
CA VAL A 134 -0.52 6.08 -11.93
C VAL A 134 -1.82 6.85 -12.07
N PHE A 135 -1.84 8.13 -11.69
CA PHE A 135 -3.07 8.94 -11.70
C PHE A 135 -3.29 9.75 -12.99
N ARG A 136 -2.29 9.87 -13.87
CA ARG A 136 -2.43 10.60 -15.14
C ARG A 136 -3.64 10.11 -15.94
N GLY A 137 -4.50 11.04 -16.34
CA GLY A 137 -5.71 10.75 -17.10
C GLY A 137 -6.90 10.23 -16.28
N MET A 138 -6.78 10.10 -14.95
CA MET A 138 -7.93 9.91 -14.09
C MET A 138 -8.83 11.15 -14.10
N PRO A 139 -10.16 11.00 -14.02
CA PRO A 139 -11.04 12.14 -13.86
C PRO A 139 -10.75 12.85 -12.53
N ALA A 140 -11.00 14.16 -12.47
CA ALA A 140 -10.79 14.96 -11.26
C ALA A 140 -11.53 14.40 -10.02
N ARG A 141 -12.58 13.63 -10.25
CA ARG A 141 -13.33 12.91 -9.21
C ARG A 141 -13.75 11.53 -9.72
N PHE A 142 -13.54 10.49 -8.93
CA PHE A 142 -13.97 9.12 -9.24
C PHE A 142 -14.46 8.36 -8.01
N ASN A 143 -15.20 7.29 -8.22
CA ASN A 143 -15.64 6.40 -7.15
C ASN A 143 -14.61 5.28 -6.93
N ALA A 144 -14.22 5.06 -5.68
CA ALA A 144 -13.30 4.00 -5.26
C ALA A 144 -13.96 3.10 -4.21
N GLN A 145 -13.52 1.84 -4.13
CA GLN A 145 -13.87 0.95 -3.03
C GLN A 145 -12.90 1.16 -1.87
N LEU A 146 -13.43 1.53 -0.71
CA LEU A 146 -12.69 1.78 0.51
C LEU A 146 -13.14 0.83 1.61
N GLY A 147 -12.22 0.51 2.51
CA GLY A 147 -12.46 -0.40 3.62
C GLY A 147 -11.47 -0.14 4.74
N HIS A 148 -11.60 1.02 5.40
CA HIS A 148 -10.71 1.41 6.48
C HIS A 148 -11.47 2.05 7.65
N LYS A 149 -10.91 1.87 8.84
CA LYS A 149 -11.26 2.58 10.08
C LYS A 149 -10.06 3.36 10.63
N ASP A 150 -8.91 3.22 9.97
CA ASP A 150 -7.65 3.83 10.34
C ASP A 150 -7.23 4.70 9.17
N ARG A 151 -6.87 5.95 9.44
CA ARG A 151 -6.47 6.91 8.41
C ARG A 151 -5.16 7.58 8.78
N ALA A 152 -4.42 8.03 7.76
CA ALA A 152 -3.31 8.94 7.99
C ALA A 152 -3.83 10.33 8.41
N THR A 153 -3.18 10.94 9.38
CA THR A 153 -3.43 12.33 9.81
C THR A 153 -2.24 13.26 9.66
N VAL A 154 -1.05 12.69 9.45
CA VAL A 154 0.14 13.44 9.03
C VAL A 154 0.83 12.65 7.92
N LEU A 155 1.02 13.29 6.77
CA LEU A 155 1.97 12.85 5.76
C LEU A 155 3.28 13.62 5.92
N PRO A 156 4.45 12.96 5.76
CA PRO A 156 5.74 13.63 5.67
C PRO A 156 5.79 14.63 4.51
N GLU A 157 6.55 15.72 4.67
CA GLU A 157 6.66 16.79 3.67
C GLU A 157 7.20 16.30 2.30
N ALA A 158 8.01 15.24 2.30
CA ALA A 158 8.53 14.63 1.08
C ALA A 158 7.47 13.88 0.24
N CYS A 159 6.25 13.68 0.76
CA CYS A 159 5.17 13.00 0.07
C CYS A 159 4.35 13.97 -0.79
N VAL A 160 4.00 13.55 -2.00
CA VAL A 160 3.09 14.29 -2.88
C VAL A 160 1.70 13.70 -2.73
N LEU A 161 0.76 14.48 -2.20
CA LEU A 161 -0.64 14.07 -2.08
C LEU A 161 -1.31 13.97 -3.46
N LEU A 162 -1.93 12.84 -3.76
CA LEU A 162 -2.54 12.54 -5.07
C LEU A 162 -4.07 12.48 -5.04
N ALA A 163 -4.64 12.00 -3.93
CA ALA A 163 -6.09 11.93 -3.77
C ALA A 163 -6.53 12.09 -2.31
N SER A 164 -7.74 12.58 -2.12
CA SER A 164 -8.40 12.76 -0.82
C SER A 164 -9.89 12.44 -0.90
N SER A 165 -10.55 12.28 0.25
CA SER A 165 -12.01 12.31 0.35
C SER A 165 -12.44 13.30 1.45
N PRO A 166 -13.73 13.65 1.54
CA PRO A 166 -14.23 14.50 2.63
C PRO A 166 -13.97 13.94 4.05
N ARG A 167 -13.76 12.63 4.19
CA ARG A 167 -13.53 11.95 5.48
C ARG A 167 -12.06 11.61 5.75
N CYS A 168 -11.26 11.45 4.70
CA CYS A 168 -9.86 11.09 4.80
C CYS A 168 -9.00 12.03 3.95
N PRO A 169 -8.14 12.86 4.56
CA PRO A 169 -7.34 13.83 3.83
C PRO A 169 -6.29 13.18 2.91
N TYR A 170 -5.91 11.93 3.18
CA TYR A 170 -4.84 11.23 2.48
C TYR A 170 -5.31 9.85 2.01
N GLN A 171 -5.80 9.79 0.76
CA GLN A 171 -6.26 8.54 0.12
C GLN A 171 -5.19 7.91 -0.77
N ALA A 172 -4.31 8.75 -1.34
CA ALA A 172 -3.16 8.32 -2.11
C ALA A 172 -2.08 9.38 -2.05
N PHE A 173 -0.82 8.96 -1.95
CA PHE A 173 0.34 9.83 -2.08
C PHE A 173 1.43 9.10 -2.87
N ARG A 174 2.42 9.87 -3.34
CA ARG A 174 3.65 9.36 -3.92
C ARG A 174 4.87 9.80 -3.12
N VAL A 175 5.87 8.95 -3.04
CA VAL A 175 7.21 9.25 -2.50
C VAL A 175 8.22 9.18 -3.64
N GLY A 176 9.07 10.21 -3.74
CA GLY A 176 10.06 10.27 -4.83
C GLY A 176 9.38 10.18 -6.20
N THR A 177 9.83 9.25 -7.06
CA THR A 177 9.27 9.10 -8.41
C THR A 177 8.58 7.77 -8.70
N ASN A 178 8.57 6.83 -7.74
CA ASN A 178 8.23 5.43 -8.02
C ASN A 178 7.62 4.63 -6.85
N VAL A 179 7.23 5.30 -5.76
CA VAL A 179 6.59 4.67 -4.59
C VAL A 179 5.25 5.32 -4.31
#